data_AF-A0AA85IR64-F1
#
_entry.id   AF-A0AA85IR64-F1
#
_cell.length_a   1.000
_cell.length_b   1.000
_cell.length_c   1.000
_cell.angle_alpha   90.00
_cell.angle_beta   90.00
_cell.angle_gamma   90.00
#
_symmetry.space_group_name_H-M   'P 1'
#
loop_
_entity.id
_entity.type
_entity.pdbx_description
1 polymer ?
#
loop_
_entity_poly.entity_id
_entity_poly.type
_entity_poly.pdbx_seq_one_letter_code
_entity_poly.pdbx_strand_id
1 'polypeptide(L)'
;MSEVVGSSLYTSGVYILIFLGLIIMTIALCGYIAADKENICLIVSYIFILCLVALLLLIAGIMVLSFRDSLGESARRVMIDTLRNNYGRHGIITDAWNLVQSRLHCCGVDNNGWGVYNGSWWDMITNLDLYETNTKLPESSLFYLFVPHSCCAKKLDGLTGWPTDVYRDTKRCQTWQYGPPNKAYGPHNDAIYYAVIYLDDK
;
A
#
# COMPACT_ATOMS: atom_id res chain seq x y z
N MET A 1 2.75 -5.95 -24.28
CA MET A 1 2.87 -6.29 -22.83
C MET A 1 3.87 -5.37 -22.10
N SER A 2 4.13 -4.15 -22.60
CA SER A 2 5.14 -3.24 -22.04
C SER A 2 4.62 -1.81 -21.77
N GLU A 3 3.30 -1.60 -21.72
CA GLU A 3 2.71 -0.28 -21.42
C GLU A 3 1.92 -0.22 -20.10
N VAL A 4 1.96 -1.26 -19.27
CA VAL A 4 1.02 -1.42 -18.13
C VAL A 4 1.67 -1.33 -16.75
N VAL A 5 2.89 -0.80 -16.65
CA VAL A 5 3.56 -0.65 -15.36
C VAL A 5 3.88 0.82 -15.11
N GLY A 6 3.60 1.26 -13.90
CA GLY A 6 3.85 2.60 -13.40
C GLY A 6 5.27 3.07 -13.54
N SER A 7 5.58 3.68 -14.68
CA SER A 7 6.94 3.89 -15.17
C SER A 7 7.79 4.85 -14.34
N SER A 8 7.27 5.49 -13.29
CA SER A 8 8.07 6.37 -12.43
C SER A 8 8.31 5.77 -11.05
N LEU A 9 7.27 5.32 -10.33
CA LEU A 9 7.41 4.80 -8.96
C LEU A 9 7.94 3.36 -8.93
N TYR A 10 7.38 2.49 -9.77
CA TYR A 10 7.85 1.11 -9.92
C TYR A 10 9.27 1.10 -10.47
N THR A 11 9.52 1.94 -11.47
CA THR A 11 10.84 2.13 -12.06
C THR A 11 11.87 2.61 -11.03
N SER A 12 11.52 3.56 -10.17
CA SER A 12 12.40 3.99 -9.08
C SER A 12 12.71 2.84 -8.11
N GLY A 13 11.70 2.07 -7.69
CA GLY A 13 11.90 0.91 -6.82
C GLY A 13 12.76 -0.17 -7.47
N VAL A 14 12.51 -0.49 -8.73
CA VAL A 14 13.29 -1.46 -9.50
C VAL A 14 14.75 -1.01 -9.66
N TYR A 15 15.00 0.27 -9.97
CA TYR A 15 16.37 0.78 -10.04
C TYR A 15 17.10 0.71 -8.70
N ILE A 16 16.42 1.02 -7.58
CA ILE A 16 17.00 0.88 -6.24
C ILE A 16 17.35 -0.60 -5.96
N LEU A 17 16.45 -1.53 -6.27
CA LEU A 17 16.68 -2.97 -6.08
C LEU A 17 17.84 -3.48 -6.93
N ILE A 18 17.92 -3.09 -8.20
CA ILE A 18 19.03 -3.45 -9.09
C ILE A 18 20.35 -2.88 -8.56
N PHE A 19 20.35 -1.60 -8.17
CA PHE A 19 21.54 -0.93 -7.66
C PHE A 19 22.06 -1.59 -6.36
N LEU A 20 21.16 -1.86 -5.41
CA LEU A 20 21.51 -2.58 -4.18
C LEU A 20 22.00 -4.00 -4.48
N GLY A 21 21.34 -4.71 -5.40
CA GLY A 21 21.77 -6.04 -5.84
C GLY A 21 23.18 -6.05 -6.43
N LEU A 22 23.52 -5.05 -7.26
CA LEU A 22 24.88 -4.89 -7.79
C LEU A 22 25.91 -4.64 -6.69
N ILE A 23 25.60 -3.80 -5.70
CA ILE A 23 26.48 -3.56 -4.55
C ILE A 23 26.71 -4.86 -3.75
N ILE A 24 25.65 -5.61 -3.47
CA ILE A 24 25.76 -6.87 -2.72
C ILE A 24 26.61 -7.88 -3.50
N MET A 25 26.41 -7.98 -4.82
CA MET A 25 27.23 -8.84 -5.67
C MET A 25 28.71 -8.43 -5.69
N THR A 26 29.03 -7.14 -5.79
CA THR A 26 30.43 -6.70 -5.76
C THR A 26 31.09 -6.96 -4.41
N ILE A 27 30.39 -6.72 -3.30
CA ILE A 27 30.88 -7.05 -1.95
C ILE A 27 31.15 -8.55 -1.84
N ALA A 28 30.24 -9.40 -2.33
CA ALA A 28 30.41 -10.85 -2.31
C ALA A 28 31.61 -11.33 -3.15
N LEU A 29 31.80 -10.77 -4.36
CA LEU A 29 32.96 -11.09 -5.19
C LEU A 29 34.28 -10.65 -4.54
N CYS A 30 34.31 -9.46 -3.93
CA CYS A 30 35.46 -9.01 -3.17
C CYS A 30 35.77 -9.94 -1.99
N GLY A 31 34.74 -10.41 -1.28
CA GLY A 31 34.89 -11.39 -0.20
C GLY A 31 35.46 -12.72 -0.69
N TYR A 32 35.00 -13.22 -1.83
CA TYR A 32 35.54 -14.43 -2.45
C TYR A 32 37.02 -14.28 -2.84
N ILE A 33 37.39 -13.18 -3.51
CA ILE A 33 38.78 -12.90 -3.89
C ILE A 33 39.67 -12.73 -2.64
N ALA A 34 39.15 -12.12 -1.58
CA ALA A 34 39.86 -11.98 -0.30
C ALA A 34 40.20 -13.32 0.33
N ALA A 35 39.27 -14.28 0.28
CA ALA A 35 39.48 -15.63 0.79
C ALA A 35 40.48 -16.41 -0.07
N ASP A 36 40.39 -16.32 -1.40
CA ASP A 36 41.25 -17.04 -2.34
C ASP A 36 42.71 -16.55 -2.32
N LYS A 37 42.93 -15.25 -2.13
CA LYS A 37 44.27 -14.65 -2.20
C LYS A 37 45.18 -14.92 -0.99
N GLU A 38 44.69 -15.60 0.05
CA GLU A 38 45.38 -15.86 1.35
C GLU A 38 46.12 -14.64 1.95
N ASN A 39 45.80 -13.42 1.50
CA ASN A 39 46.48 -12.21 1.93
C ASN A 39 45.74 -11.63 3.14
N ILE A 40 46.39 -11.74 4.30
CA ILE A 40 45.87 -11.26 5.59
C ILE A 40 45.40 -9.80 5.51
N CYS A 41 46.13 -8.92 4.82
CA CYS A 41 45.74 -7.51 4.70
C CYS A 41 44.42 -7.32 3.92
N LEU A 42 44.16 -8.17 2.92
CA LEU A 42 42.95 -8.08 2.09
C LEU A 42 41.73 -8.64 2.83
N ILE A 43 41.92 -9.68 3.65
CA ILE A 43 40.89 -10.23 4.53
C ILE A 43 40.54 -9.22 5.66
N VAL A 44 41.55 -8.64 6.31
CA VAL A 44 41.35 -7.68 7.41
C VAL A 44 40.64 -6.42 6.93
N SER A 45 41.00 -5.88 5.76
CA SER A 45 40.31 -4.72 5.18
C SER A 45 38.86 -5.02 4.79
N TYR A 46 38.58 -6.21 4.23
CA TYR A 46 37.21 -6.66 3.95
C TYR A 46 36.37 -6.75 5.22
N ILE A 47 36.88 -7.38 6.28
CA ILE A 47 36.21 -7.47 7.58
C ILE A 47 35.97 -6.08 8.17
N PHE A 48 36.95 -5.17 8.08
CA PHE A 48 36.79 -3.80 8.57
C PHE A 48 35.65 -3.05 7.86
N ILE A 49 35.56 -3.15 6.53
CA ILE A 49 34.47 -2.54 5.74
C ILE A 49 33.13 -3.15 6.15
N LEU A 50 33.04 -4.47 6.30
CA LEU A 50 31.80 -5.13 6.76
C LEU A 50 31.39 -4.69 8.16
N CYS A 51 32.33 -4.55 9.09
CA CYS A 51 32.05 -4.01 10.42
C CYS A 51 31.50 -2.59 10.33
N LEU A 52 32.05 -1.74 9.46
CA LEU A 52 31.57 -0.37 9.26
C LEU A 52 30.14 -0.35 8.71
N VAL A 53 29.83 -1.17 7.70
CA VAL A 53 28.48 -1.31 7.16
C VAL A 53 27.52 -1.84 8.23
N ALA A 54 27.93 -2.84 9.03
CA ALA A 54 27.11 -3.36 10.12
C ALA A 54 26.78 -2.28 11.16
N LEU A 55 27.76 -1.45 11.54
CA LEU A 55 27.52 -0.32 12.44
C LEU A 55 26.55 0.70 11.85
N LEU A 56 26.70 1.05 10.56
CA LEU A 56 25.76 1.96 9.88
C LEU A 56 24.34 1.38 9.83
N LEU A 57 24.20 0.07 9.55
CA LEU A 57 22.89 -0.60 9.56
C LEU A 57 22.27 -0.63 10.96
N LEU A 58 23.08 -0.83 12.02
CA LEU A 58 22.60 -0.74 13.39
C LEU A 58 22.09 0.67 13.73
N ILE A 59 22.85 1.70 13.37
CA ILE A 59 22.45 3.11 13.58
C ILE A 59 21.16 3.41 12.81
N ALA A 60 21.08 3.01 11.53
CA ALA A 60 19.87 3.18 10.72
C ALA A 60 18.68 2.43 11.29
N GLY A 61 18.88 1.20 11.77
CA GLY A 61 17.86 0.41 12.44
C GLY A 61 17.32 1.11 13.69
N ILE A 62 18.20 1.58 14.58
CA ILE A 62 17.82 2.33 15.77
C ILE A 62 17.10 3.63 15.40
N MET A 63 17.55 4.34 14.36
CA MET A 63 16.89 5.55 13.88
C MET A 63 15.47 5.26 13.41
N VAL A 64 15.24 4.20 12.64
CA VAL A 64 13.90 3.78 12.22
C VAL A 64 13.02 3.47 13.43
N LEU A 65 13.57 2.81 14.47
CA LEU A 65 12.84 2.52 15.71
C LEU A 65 12.50 3.80 16.50
N SER A 66 13.43 4.76 16.57
CA SER A 66 13.26 5.99 17.35
C SER A 66 12.32 6.99 16.69
N PHE A 67 12.23 7.00 15.36
CA PHE A 67 11.40 7.94 14.59
C PHE A 67 10.19 7.27 13.92
N ARG A 68 9.73 6.13 14.46
CA ARG A 68 8.58 5.39 13.90
C ARG A 68 7.36 6.28 13.70
N ASP A 69 7.04 7.12 14.68
CA ASP A 69 5.83 7.96 14.64
C ASP A 69 5.92 9.04 13.56
N SER A 70 7.06 9.74 13.49
CA SER A 70 7.29 10.80 12.49
C SER A 70 7.35 10.26 11.06
N LEU A 71 7.98 9.09 10.87
CA LEU A 71 8.03 8.41 9.58
C LEU A 71 6.63 7.89 9.19
N GLY A 72 5.90 7.34 10.15
CA GLY A 72 4.52 6.89 9.99
C GLY A 72 3.59 8.01 9.55
N GLU A 73 3.63 9.16 10.22
CA GLU A 73 2.82 10.34 9.87
C GLU A 73 3.18 10.91 8.49
N SER A 74 4.46 10.95 8.15
CA SER A 74 4.90 11.41 6.82
C SER A 74 4.37 10.48 5.72
N ALA A 75 4.51 9.17 5.92
CA ALA A 75 4.02 8.16 4.99
C ALA A 75 2.48 8.16 4.90
N ARG A 76 1.78 8.34 6.03
CA ARG A 76 0.32 8.51 6.09
C ARG A 76 -0.14 9.69 5.23
N ARG A 77 0.49 10.85 5.35
CA ARG A 77 0.14 12.04 4.54
C ARG A 77 0.30 11.78 3.05
N VAL A 78 1.40 11.15 2.65
CA VAL A 78 1.64 10.77 1.25
C VAL A 78 0.57 9.78 0.76
N MET A 79 0.19 8.79 1.59
CA MET A 79 -0.87 7.85 1.24
C MET A 79 -2.23 8.53 1.08
N ILE A 80 -2.61 9.42 1.98
CA ILE A 80 -3.87 10.18 1.87
C ILE A 80 -3.87 11.04 0.61
N ASP A 81 -2.78 11.76 0.34
CA ASP A 81 -2.66 12.62 -0.84
C ASP A 81 -2.75 11.80 -2.14
N THR A 82 -2.01 10.70 -2.23
CA THR A 82 -2.03 9.83 -3.42
C THR A 82 -3.39 9.19 -3.63
N LEU A 83 -4.06 8.72 -2.58
CA LEU A 83 -5.40 8.14 -2.71
C LEU A 83 -6.43 9.22 -3.11
N ARG A 84 -6.41 10.40 -2.49
CA ARG A 84 -7.39 11.46 -2.78
C ARG A 84 -7.20 12.08 -4.17
N ASN A 85 -5.95 12.35 -4.56
CA ASN A 85 -5.67 13.16 -5.76
C ASN A 85 -5.35 12.32 -7.01
N ASN A 86 -4.94 11.06 -6.85
CA ASN A 86 -4.42 10.25 -7.96
C ASN A 86 -5.17 8.93 -8.20
N TYR A 87 -5.92 8.43 -7.21
CA TYR A 87 -6.77 7.26 -7.38
C TYR A 87 -7.93 7.55 -8.35
N GLY A 88 -8.12 6.69 -9.35
CA GLY A 88 -9.07 6.89 -10.45
C GLY A 88 -8.58 7.83 -11.55
N ARG A 89 -7.53 8.61 -11.32
CA ARG A 89 -6.93 9.52 -12.32
C ARG A 89 -5.83 8.83 -13.13
N HIS A 90 -4.96 8.09 -12.45
CA HIS A 90 -3.88 7.33 -13.08
C HIS A 90 -4.14 5.84 -12.88
N GLY A 91 -4.31 5.08 -13.98
CA GLY A 91 -4.63 3.65 -13.93
C GLY A 91 -3.64 2.85 -13.09
N ILE A 92 -2.35 3.10 -13.28
CA ILE A 92 -1.26 2.51 -12.49
C ILE A 92 -1.41 2.72 -10.98
N ILE A 93 -1.68 3.96 -10.56
CA ILE A 93 -1.79 4.30 -9.14
C ILE A 93 -3.03 3.61 -8.56
N THR A 94 -4.10 3.57 -9.36
CA THR A 94 -5.35 2.86 -9.04
C THR A 94 -5.10 1.36 -8.86
N ASP A 95 -4.37 0.73 -9.78
CA ASP A 95 -4.04 -0.70 -9.72
C ASP A 95 -3.13 -1.04 -8.54
N ALA A 96 -2.14 -0.19 -8.24
CA ALA A 96 -1.30 -0.35 -7.07
C ALA A 96 -2.14 -0.30 -5.78
N TRP A 97 -3.05 0.67 -5.67
CA TRP A 97 -3.98 0.76 -4.55
C TRP A 97 -4.94 -0.43 -4.48
N ASN A 98 -5.48 -0.88 -5.61
CA ASN A 98 -6.33 -2.07 -5.69
C ASN A 98 -5.61 -3.32 -5.18
N LEU A 99 -4.34 -3.48 -5.56
CA LEU A 99 -3.50 -4.58 -5.11
C LEU A 99 -3.24 -4.49 -3.60
N VAL A 100 -2.86 -3.31 -3.10
CA VAL A 100 -2.61 -3.10 -1.66
C VAL A 100 -3.85 -3.43 -0.84
N GLN A 101 -5.00 -2.89 -1.22
CA GLN A 101 -6.28 -3.09 -0.53
C GLN A 101 -6.72 -4.56 -0.54
N SER A 102 -6.58 -5.25 -1.68
CA SER A 102 -6.94 -6.66 -1.81
C SER A 102 -5.97 -7.61 -1.10
N ARG A 103 -4.67 -7.28 -1.04
CA ARG A 103 -3.63 -8.12 -0.42
C ARG A 103 -3.54 -7.93 1.09
N LEU A 104 -3.69 -6.71 1.57
CA LEU A 104 -3.67 -6.39 2.99
C LEU A 104 -5.06 -6.49 3.63
N HIS A 105 -6.08 -6.81 2.83
CA HIS A 105 -7.47 -6.88 3.30
C HIS A 105 -7.87 -5.62 4.07
N CYS A 106 -7.56 -4.45 3.49
CA CYS A 106 -7.78 -3.14 4.08
C CYS A 106 -8.56 -2.21 3.14
N CYS A 107 -9.26 -1.22 3.69
CA CYS A 107 -9.95 -0.20 2.91
C CYS A 107 -9.75 1.19 3.52
N GLY A 108 -8.85 1.97 2.91
CA GLY A 108 -8.49 3.31 3.36
C GLY A 108 -7.13 3.36 4.07
N VAL A 109 -6.72 4.59 4.40
CA VAL A 109 -5.39 4.85 4.99
C VAL A 109 -5.47 4.91 6.51
N ASP A 110 -6.48 5.61 7.03
CA ASP A 110 -6.67 5.84 8.44
C ASP A 110 -8.10 5.50 8.87
N ASN A 111 -8.36 5.63 10.17
CA ASN A 111 -9.67 5.37 10.75
C ASN A 111 -10.76 6.37 10.32
N ASN A 112 -10.54 7.29 9.38
CA ASN A 112 -11.61 8.18 8.88
C ASN A 112 -12.57 7.46 7.89
N GLY A 113 -12.50 6.13 7.82
CA GLY A 113 -13.37 5.29 7.00
C GLY A 113 -13.20 5.58 5.50
N TRP A 114 -14.32 5.65 4.78
CA TRP A 114 -14.33 5.94 3.34
C TRP A 114 -14.26 7.45 3.02
N GLY A 115 -14.15 8.31 4.03
CA GLY A 115 -14.06 9.77 3.83
C GLY A 115 -12.88 10.19 2.94
N VAL A 116 -11.83 9.36 2.87
CA VAL A 116 -10.67 9.58 1.98
C VAL A 116 -11.03 9.51 0.48
N TYR A 117 -12.07 8.78 0.11
CA TYR A 117 -12.55 8.71 -1.27
C TYR A 117 -13.46 9.90 -1.62
N ASN A 118 -14.08 10.56 -0.65
CA ASN A 118 -15.00 11.65 -0.91
C ASN A 118 -14.26 12.84 -1.55
N GLY A 119 -14.71 13.25 -2.74
CA GLY A 119 -14.10 14.30 -3.54
C GLY A 119 -12.81 13.86 -4.25
N SER A 120 -12.49 12.57 -4.26
CA SER A 120 -11.42 12.03 -5.11
C SER A 120 -11.84 11.98 -6.58
N TRP A 121 -10.87 11.85 -7.48
CA TRP A 121 -11.13 11.66 -8.92
C TRP A 121 -12.01 10.44 -9.19
N TRP A 122 -11.76 9.32 -8.49
CA TRP A 122 -12.58 8.12 -8.59
C TRP A 122 -14.03 8.38 -8.19
N ASP A 123 -14.26 9.07 -7.07
CA ASP A 123 -15.59 9.36 -6.55
C ASP A 123 -16.38 10.29 -7.48
N MET A 124 -15.74 11.32 -8.03
CA MET A 124 -16.36 12.22 -9.00
C MET A 124 -16.82 11.49 -10.27
N ILE A 125 -15.99 10.60 -10.81
CA ILE A 125 -16.31 9.88 -12.06
C ILE A 125 -17.35 8.78 -11.79
N THR A 126 -17.19 8.03 -10.70
CA THR A 126 -18.02 6.86 -10.39
C THR A 126 -19.44 7.25 -9.98
N ASN A 127 -19.58 8.40 -9.29
CA ASN A 127 -20.85 8.90 -8.77
C ASN A 127 -21.42 10.07 -9.61
N LEU A 128 -21.09 10.17 -10.89
CA LEU A 128 -21.63 11.19 -11.79
C LEU A 128 -23.13 10.97 -12.03
N ASP A 129 -23.93 12.03 -11.95
CA ASP A 129 -25.35 11.98 -12.30
C ASP A 129 -25.52 11.87 -13.84
N LEU A 130 -26.26 10.85 -14.28
CA LEU A 130 -26.47 10.55 -15.70
C LEU A 130 -27.51 11.49 -16.36
N TYR A 131 -28.41 12.07 -15.58
CA TYR A 131 -29.46 12.96 -16.06
C TYR A 131 -29.02 14.43 -15.98
N GLU A 132 -28.35 14.79 -14.88
CA GLU A 132 -27.86 16.15 -14.65
C GLU A 132 -26.34 16.22 -14.83
N THR A 133 -25.91 16.39 -16.09
CA THR A 133 -24.49 16.40 -16.47
C THR A 133 -23.66 17.38 -15.64
N ASN A 134 -22.51 16.92 -15.14
CA ASN A 134 -21.58 17.65 -14.25
C ASN A 134 -22.03 17.80 -12.79
N THR A 135 -23.08 17.11 -12.37
CA THR A 135 -23.44 17.01 -10.95
C THR A 135 -23.11 15.62 -10.41
N LYS A 136 -22.86 15.55 -9.10
CA LYS A 136 -22.58 14.32 -8.38
C LYS A 136 -23.87 13.81 -7.75
N LEU A 137 -24.12 12.50 -7.83
CA LEU A 137 -25.24 11.86 -7.16
C LEU A 137 -25.25 12.22 -5.67
N PRO A 138 -26.43 12.46 -5.07
CA PRO A 138 -26.51 12.71 -3.64
C PRO A 138 -26.10 11.46 -2.86
N GLU A 139 -25.42 11.63 -1.72
CA GLU A 139 -24.98 10.51 -0.85
C GLU A 139 -26.17 9.67 -0.31
N SER A 140 -27.39 10.24 -0.33
CA SER A 140 -28.64 9.54 0.00
C SER A 140 -29.15 8.62 -1.12
N SER A 141 -28.60 8.70 -2.33
CA SER A 141 -28.99 7.86 -3.46
C SER A 141 -28.61 6.40 -3.22
N LEU A 142 -29.50 5.49 -3.62
CA LEU A 142 -29.23 4.04 -3.58
C LEU A 142 -28.09 3.62 -4.53
N PHE A 143 -27.78 4.47 -5.52
CA PHE A 143 -26.74 4.22 -6.51
C PHE A 143 -25.39 4.85 -6.16
N TYR A 144 -25.32 5.59 -5.04
CA TYR A 144 -24.06 6.17 -4.58
C TYR A 144 -23.10 5.08 -4.10
N LEU A 145 -21.87 5.08 -4.63
CA LEU A 145 -20.80 4.15 -4.30
C LEU A 145 -19.78 4.84 -3.39
N PHE A 146 -19.66 4.36 -2.15
CA PHE A 146 -18.76 4.92 -1.14
C PHE A 146 -17.31 4.43 -1.28
N VAL A 147 -17.10 3.23 -1.85
CA VAL A 147 -15.78 2.59 -1.94
C VAL A 147 -15.58 1.81 -3.25
N PRO A 148 -14.32 1.62 -3.70
CA PRO A 148 -14.01 0.80 -4.86
C PRO A 148 -14.16 -0.71 -4.58
N HIS A 149 -14.25 -1.52 -5.65
CA HIS A 149 -14.38 -2.99 -5.55
C HIS A 149 -13.22 -3.68 -4.83
N SER A 150 -12.02 -3.10 -4.88
CA SER A 150 -10.83 -3.57 -4.17
C SER A 150 -10.99 -3.60 -2.65
N CYS A 151 -11.89 -2.78 -2.10
CA CYS A 151 -12.24 -2.78 -0.69
C CYS A 151 -13.21 -3.91 -0.29
N CYS A 152 -13.84 -4.58 -1.25
CA CYS A 152 -14.88 -5.56 -0.96
C CYS A 152 -14.29 -6.92 -0.57
N ALA A 153 -14.87 -7.49 0.49
CA ALA A 153 -14.47 -8.78 1.01
C ALA A 153 -14.83 -9.90 0.01
N LYS A 154 -13.84 -10.74 -0.27
CA LYS A 154 -14.01 -11.97 -1.06
C LYS A 154 -14.48 -13.11 -0.15
N LYS A 155 -15.24 -14.07 -0.72
CA LYS A 155 -15.62 -15.30 -0.01
C LYS A 155 -14.38 -16.16 0.21
N LEU A 156 -14.27 -16.80 1.36
CA LEU A 156 -13.22 -17.76 1.64
C LEU A 156 -13.65 -19.13 1.11
N ASP A 157 -12.71 -19.87 0.54
CA ASP A 157 -12.88 -21.26 0.19
C ASP A 157 -12.99 -22.09 1.48
N GLY A 158 -14.05 -22.89 1.61
CA GLY A 158 -14.30 -23.71 2.79
C GLY A 158 -13.30 -24.86 2.96
N LEU A 159 -12.56 -25.23 1.92
CA LEU A 159 -11.55 -26.31 1.98
C LEU A 159 -10.16 -25.77 2.34
N THR A 160 -9.78 -24.64 1.77
CA THR A 160 -8.41 -24.13 1.86
C THR A 160 -8.27 -22.90 2.75
N GLY A 161 -9.37 -22.22 3.08
CA GLY A 161 -9.36 -20.96 3.82
C GLY A 161 -8.80 -19.78 3.01
N TRP A 162 -8.51 -19.94 1.72
CA TRP A 162 -8.01 -18.85 0.87
C TRP A 162 -9.14 -18.00 0.28
N PRO A 163 -8.90 -16.70 0.00
CA PRO A 163 -9.86 -15.85 -0.70
C PRO A 163 -10.12 -16.34 -2.13
N THR A 164 -11.38 -16.53 -2.47
CA THR A 164 -11.85 -16.85 -3.83
C THR A 164 -11.97 -15.58 -4.67
N ASP A 165 -12.17 -15.72 -5.99
CA ASP A 165 -12.46 -14.57 -6.86
C ASP A 165 -13.91 -14.07 -6.79
N VAL A 166 -14.71 -14.64 -5.89
CA VAL A 166 -16.12 -14.28 -5.72
C VAL A 166 -16.28 -13.34 -4.53
N TYR A 167 -16.87 -12.18 -4.77
CA TYR A 167 -17.22 -11.23 -3.69
C TYR A 167 -18.34 -11.78 -2.79
N ARG A 168 -18.31 -11.41 -1.51
CA ARG A 168 -19.36 -11.78 -0.56
C ARG A 168 -20.69 -11.14 -0.93
N ASP A 169 -20.71 -9.80 -0.99
CA ASP A 169 -21.84 -8.99 -1.43
C ASP A 169 -21.32 -7.63 -1.91
N THR A 170 -21.19 -7.48 -3.22
CA THR A 170 -20.63 -6.27 -3.84
C THR A 170 -21.53 -5.05 -3.63
N LYS A 171 -22.85 -5.23 -3.68
CA LYS A 171 -23.80 -4.11 -3.54
C LYS A 171 -23.74 -3.57 -2.11
N ARG A 172 -23.87 -4.46 -1.12
CA ARG A 172 -23.74 -4.12 0.31
C ARG A 172 -22.37 -3.53 0.63
N CYS A 173 -21.30 -4.06 0.04
CA CYS A 173 -19.97 -3.49 0.20
C CYS A 173 -19.91 -2.01 -0.20
N GLN A 174 -20.40 -1.65 -1.39
CA GLN A 174 -20.15 -0.33 -1.96
C GLN A 174 -21.20 0.72 -1.61
N THR A 175 -22.46 0.33 -1.38
CA THR A 175 -23.56 1.30 -1.17
C THR A 175 -23.92 1.50 0.31
N TRP A 176 -23.28 0.79 1.24
CA TRP A 176 -23.63 0.92 2.65
C TRP A 176 -22.99 2.17 3.26
N GLN A 177 -23.87 3.10 3.65
CA GLN A 177 -23.57 4.38 4.33
C GLN A 177 -22.83 4.22 5.66
N TYR A 178 -22.73 3.01 6.20
CA TYR A 178 -21.94 2.66 7.37
C TYR A 178 -20.85 1.67 6.94
N GLY A 179 -19.91 2.12 6.09
CA GLY A 179 -18.68 1.42 5.68
C GLY A 179 -17.70 1.15 6.83
N PRO A 180 -16.37 0.98 6.61
CA PRO A 180 -15.44 0.60 7.68
C PRO A 180 -15.45 1.69 8.76
N PRO A 181 -15.91 1.41 9.98
CA PRO A 181 -16.07 2.41 11.00
C PRO A 181 -14.80 2.52 11.84
N ASN A 182 -14.50 3.75 12.23
CA ASN A 182 -13.75 4.12 13.43
C ASN A 182 -14.48 3.75 14.74
N LYS A 183 -15.51 2.89 14.70
CA LYS A 183 -16.41 2.65 15.83
C LYS A 183 -16.38 1.18 16.22
N ALA A 184 -16.01 0.94 17.47
CA ALA A 184 -15.99 -0.40 18.09
C ALA A 184 -17.39 -1.04 18.22
N TYR A 185 -18.46 -0.26 18.07
CA TYR A 185 -19.84 -0.72 18.24
C TYR A 185 -20.77 -0.08 17.20
N GLY A 186 -21.77 -0.84 16.73
CA GLY A 186 -22.84 -0.35 15.85
C GLY A 186 -23.15 -1.32 14.70
N PRO A 187 -23.95 -0.89 13.71
CA PRO A 187 -24.12 -1.63 12.47
C PRO A 187 -22.79 -1.73 11.70
N HIS A 188 -22.45 -2.95 11.24
CA HIS A 188 -21.21 -3.23 10.52
C HIS A 188 -21.49 -3.85 9.14
N ASN A 189 -20.88 -3.28 8.10
CA ASN A 189 -20.66 -3.82 6.77
C ASN A 189 -19.70 -5.02 6.66
N ASP A 190 -20.13 -6.21 7.03
CA ASP A 190 -19.39 -7.48 6.84
C ASP A 190 -18.96 -7.84 5.39
N ALA A 191 -19.39 -7.06 4.39
CA ALA A 191 -18.98 -7.23 3.00
C ALA A 191 -17.75 -6.38 2.60
N ILE A 192 -17.16 -5.62 3.53
CA ILE A 192 -15.98 -4.80 3.30
C ILE A 192 -14.77 -5.25 4.15
N TYR A 193 -13.57 -4.93 3.67
CA TYR A 193 -12.37 -5.03 4.48
C TYR A 193 -12.32 -3.91 5.53
N TYR A 194 -12.21 -4.31 6.81
CA TYR A 194 -12.21 -3.42 7.96
C TYR A 194 -10.84 -2.91 8.38
N ALA A 195 -9.77 -3.58 7.94
CA ALA A 195 -8.44 -3.11 8.28
C ALA A 195 -8.17 -1.77 7.60
N VAL A 196 -7.36 -0.95 8.26
CA VAL A 196 -6.77 0.27 7.70
C VAL A 196 -5.26 0.08 7.64
N ILE A 197 -4.59 0.80 6.74
CA ILE A 197 -3.13 0.67 6.59
C ILE A 197 -2.40 1.22 7.81
N TYR A 198 -2.91 2.30 8.40
CA TYR A 198 -2.44 2.85 9.67
C TYR A 198 -3.53 2.71 10.74
N LEU A 199 -3.23 1.90 11.75
CA LEU A 199 -3.98 1.88 13.00
C LEU A 199 -3.44 3.01 13.89
N ASP A 200 -4.29 3.95 14.27
CA ASP A 200 -3.99 4.92 15.32
C ASP A 200 -4.06 4.13 16.65
N ASP A 201 -2.91 3.66 17.14
CA ASP A 201 -2.78 3.08 18.49
C ASP A 201 -2.98 4.22 19.50
N LYS A 202 -4.24 4.52 19.84
CA LYS A 202 -4.60 5.37 20.98
C LYS A 202 -4.86 4.55 22.23
#